data_AF-A0A2W2M775-F1
#
_entry.id   AF-A0A2W2M775-F1
#
_cell.length_a   1.000
_cell.length_b   1.000
_cell.length_c   1.000
_cell.angle_alpha   90.00
_cell.angle_beta   90.00
_cell.angle_gamma   90.00
#
_symmetry.space_group_name_H-M   'P 1'
#
loop_
_entity.id
_entity.type
_entity.pdbx_description
1 polymer ?
#
loop_
_entity_poly.entity_id
_entity_poly.type
_entity_poly.pdbx_seq_one_letter_code
_entity_poly.pdbx_strand_id
1 'polypeptide(L)'
;MPQLRVGMLLLADRGSDGYPLIRTAAATSAHLLAQVQSSRVPAVLHELADGSYLSVITRTGRRHSIPPITEGVAVRVIEARVTARSADGKSKNGHLDNCTGLRNSPERAF
;
A
#
# COMPACT_ATOMS: atom_id res chain seq x y z
N MET A 1 -5.69 5.91 -15.50
CA MET A 1 -4.60 6.87 -15.25
C MET A 1 -3.66 6.89 -16.46
N PRO A 2 -4.03 7.54 -17.57
CA PRO A 2 -3.33 7.38 -18.85
C PRO A 2 -1.95 8.05 -18.93
N GLN A 3 -1.61 8.91 -17.96
CA GLN A 3 -0.32 9.63 -17.94
C GLN A 3 0.78 8.89 -17.16
N LEU A 4 0.44 7.86 -16.37
CA LEU A 4 1.43 7.07 -15.62
C LEU A 4 2.14 6.10 -16.56
N ARG A 5 3.47 6.16 -16.58
CA ARG A 5 4.33 5.40 -17.49
C ARG A 5 5.33 4.55 -16.70
N VAL A 6 5.97 3.63 -17.42
CA VAL A 6 7.13 2.90 -16.90
C VAL A 6 8.18 3.86 -16.36
N GLY A 7 8.81 3.50 -15.23
CA GLY A 7 9.81 4.32 -14.56
C GLY A 7 9.24 5.42 -13.65
N MET A 8 7.94 5.70 -13.68
CA MET A 8 7.31 6.65 -12.75
C MET A 8 6.98 5.99 -11.40
N LEU A 9 6.95 6.81 -10.34
CA LEU A 9 6.44 6.43 -9.02
C LEU A 9 5.23 7.30 -8.68
N LEU A 10 4.07 6.67 -8.49
CA LEU A 10 2.89 7.30 -7.92
C LEU A 10 3.00 7.29 -6.39
N LEU A 11 3.07 8.47 -5.80
CA LEU A 11 2.94 8.68 -4.36
C LEU A 11 1.51 9.10 -4.04
N ALA A 12 0.83 8.36 -3.17
CA ALA A 12 -0.51 8.66 -2.70
C ALA A 12 -0.55 8.76 -1.18
N ASP A 13 -1.33 9.70 -0.66
CA ASP A 13 -1.50 9.90 0.79
C ASP A 13 -2.77 9.19 1.32
N ARG A 14 -2.97 9.18 2.64
CA ARG A 14 -4.03 8.49 3.41
C ARG A 14 -5.47 8.80 2.99
N GLY A 15 -5.69 9.84 2.19
CA GLY A 15 -7.01 10.17 1.62
C GLY A 15 -7.25 9.57 0.24
N SER A 16 -6.26 8.88 -0.34
CA SER A 16 -6.26 8.40 -1.72
C SER A 16 -6.02 6.88 -1.82
N ASP A 17 -5.91 6.15 -0.72
CA ASP A 17 -5.62 4.71 -0.68
C ASP A 17 -6.83 3.80 -0.99
N GLY A 18 -7.87 4.36 -1.62
CA GLY A 18 -9.05 3.61 -2.01
C GLY A 18 -8.73 2.50 -3.02
N TYR A 19 -9.43 1.36 -2.88
CA TYR A 19 -9.33 0.22 -3.81
C TYR A 19 -9.34 0.61 -5.30
N PRO A 20 -10.20 1.55 -5.78
CA PRO A 20 -10.18 1.95 -7.19
C PRO A 20 -8.87 2.61 -7.63
N LEU A 21 -8.24 3.45 -6.78
CA LEU A 21 -6.98 4.08 -7.11
C LEU A 21 -5.87 3.03 -7.20
N ILE A 22 -5.75 2.21 -6.15
CA ILE A 22 -4.72 1.17 -6.06
C ILE A 22 -4.86 0.18 -7.24
N ARG A 23 -6.08 -0.26 -7.56
CA ARG A 23 -6.35 -1.12 -8.72
C ARG A 23 -5.97 -0.46 -10.04
N THR A 24 -6.32 0.81 -10.22
CA THR A 24 -6.01 1.54 -11.46
C THR A 24 -4.51 1.77 -11.62
N ALA A 25 -3.81 2.09 -10.53
CA ALA A 25 -2.36 2.28 -10.52
C ALA A 25 -1.61 0.96 -10.74
N ALA A 26 -2.05 -0.14 -10.12
CA ALA A 26 -1.48 -1.47 -10.29
C ALA A 26 -1.64 -2.02 -11.73
N ALA A 27 -2.67 -1.56 -12.46
CA ALA A 27 -2.84 -1.86 -13.88
C ALA A 27 -1.88 -1.09 -14.80
N THR A 28 -1.09 -0.15 -14.25
CA THR A 28 -0.06 0.58 -15.00
C THR A 28 1.33 -0.01 -14.76
N SER A 29 2.31 0.35 -15.60
CA SER A 29 3.72 0.00 -15.38
C SER A 29 4.45 0.98 -14.43
N ALA A 30 3.74 1.89 -13.76
CA ALA A 30 4.30 2.77 -12.74
C ALA A 30 4.45 2.04 -11.39
N HIS A 31 5.40 2.46 -10.56
CA HIS A 31 5.49 2.03 -9.17
C HIS A 31 4.42 2.77 -8.36
N LEU A 32 3.96 2.16 -7.27
CA LEU A 32 2.98 2.75 -6.35
C LEU A 32 3.55 2.71 -4.94
N LEU A 33 3.43 3.82 -4.22
CA LEU A 33 3.55 3.88 -2.77
C LEU A 33 2.39 4.71 -2.22
N ALA A 34 1.50 4.07 -1.49
CA ALA A 34 0.31 4.71 -0.93
C ALA A 34 0.25 4.54 0.59
N GLN A 35 0.09 5.64 1.33
CA GLN A 35 -0.18 5.54 2.77
C GLN A 35 -1.57 4.98 3.02
N VAL A 36 -1.66 3.94 3.83
CA VAL A 36 -2.92 3.32 4.23
C VAL A 36 -3.61 4.20 5.28
N GLN A 37 -4.91 4.41 5.11
CA GLN A 37 -5.73 5.12 6.07
C GLN A 37 -5.80 4.33 7.39
N SER A 38 -5.67 5.00 8.54
CA SER A 38 -5.65 4.37 9.87
C SER A 38 -6.90 3.57 10.24
N SER A 39 -8.02 3.79 9.54
CA SER A 39 -9.25 3.02 9.70
C SER A 39 -9.15 1.62 9.09
N ARG A 40 -8.29 1.43 8.08
CA ARG A 40 -8.01 0.17 7.41
C ARG A 40 -6.88 -0.55 8.13
N VAL A 41 -7.09 -1.83 8.43
CA VAL A 41 -6.03 -2.72 8.95
C VAL A 41 -5.87 -3.87 7.95
N PRO A 42 -4.86 -3.81 7.07
CA PRO A 42 -4.60 -4.86 6.09
C PRO A 42 -4.33 -6.19 6.80
N ALA A 43 -4.82 -7.30 6.25
CA ALA A 43 -4.52 -8.61 6.78
C ALA A 43 -3.05 -8.96 6.49
N VAL A 44 -2.33 -9.49 7.47
CA VAL A 44 -1.00 -10.07 7.25
C VAL A 44 -1.21 -11.44 6.63
N LEU A 45 -0.91 -11.59 5.34
CA LEU A 45 -1.02 -12.88 4.65
C LEU A 45 0.30 -13.65 4.70
N HIS A 46 1.42 -12.94 4.57
CA HIS A 46 2.75 -13.55 4.62
C HIS A 46 3.81 -12.50 4.98
N GLU A 47 4.56 -12.71 6.07
CA GLU A 47 5.67 -11.85 6.45
C GLU A 47 6.90 -12.09 5.56
N LEU A 48 7.62 -11.04 5.20
CA LEU A 48 8.86 -11.10 4.42
C LEU A 48 10.06 -10.88 5.35
N ALA A 49 11.22 -11.40 4.96
CA ALA A 49 12.44 -11.33 5.76
C ALA A 49 12.92 -9.90 6.08
N ASP A 50 12.46 -8.90 5.34
CA ASP A 50 12.77 -7.48 5.56
C ASP A 50 11.76 -6.76 6.48
N GLY A 51 10.87 -7.51 7.14
CA GLY A 51 9.89 -7.00 8.10
C GLY A 51 8.63 -6.40 7.47
N SER A 52 8.54 -6.38 6.15
CA SER A 52 7.29 -6.05 5.45
C SER A 52 6.41 -7.30 5.28
N TYR A 53 5.16 -7.15 4.86
CA TYR A 53 4.27 -8.30 4.62
C TYR A 53 3.42 -8.18 3.37
N LEU A 54 3.03 -9.33 2.81
CA LEU A 54 2.06 -9.42 1.73
C LEU A 54 0.64 -9.29 2.30
N SER A 55 -0.19 -8.54 1.59
CA SER A 55 -1.58 -8.29 1.94
C SER A 55 -2.43 -8.11 0.68
N VAL A 56 -3.74 -7.91 0.88
CA VAL A 56 -4.70 -7.66 -0.19
C VAL A 56 -5.60 -6.49 0.19
N ILE A 57 -5.70 -5.51 -0.71
CA ILE A 57 -6.64 -4.40 -0.59
C ILE A 57 -7.91 -4.74 -1.36
N THR A 58 -9.06 -4.66 -0.69
CA THR A 58 -10.37 -4.85 -1.31
C THR A 58 -11.27 -3.64 -1.21
N ARG A 59 -12.32 -3.67 -2.05
CA ARG A 59 -13.38 -2.67 -2.13
C ARG A 59 -14.08 -2.42 -0.79
N THR A 60 -14.35 -3.47 -0.01
CA THR A 60 -15.17 -3.37 1.21
C THR A 60 -14.36 -3.01 2.45
N GLY A 61 -13.03 -2.96 2.38
CA GLY A 61 -12.15 -2.38 3.40
C GLY A 61 -12.35 -2.90 4.83
N ARG A 62 -12.99 -4.06 4.99
CA ARG A 62 -13.29 -4.61 6.31
C ARG A 62 -11.99 -4.98 7.01
N ARG A 63 -11.80 -4.47 8.23
CA ARG A 63 -10.65 -4.80 9.08
C ARG A 63 -10.47 -6.30 9.16
N HIS A 64 -9.24 -6.77 8.97
CA HIS A 64 -8.84 -8.17 9.16
C HIS A 64 -9.63 -9.23 8.35
N SER A 65 -10.43 -8.84 7.37
CA SER A 65 -11.12 -9.81 6.53
C SER A 65 -10.17 -10.30 5.44
N ILE A 66 -9.93 -11.61 5.37
CA ILE A 66 -9.28 -12.24 4.23
C ILE A 66 -10.38 -12.46 3.18
N PRO A 67 -10.41 -11.67 2.10
CA PRO A 67 -11.38 -11.82 1.05
C PRO A 67 -10.91 -12.88 0.03
N PRO A 68 -11.80 -13.40 -0.82
CA PRO A 68 -11.36 -14.13 -2.01
C PRO A 68 -10.37 -13.26 -2.81
N ILE A 69 -9.19 -13.80 -3.12
CA ILE A 69 -8.12 -13.10 -3.87
C ILE A 69 -8.64 -12.52 -5.20
N THR A 70 -9.67 -13.15 -5.79
CA THR A 70 -10.33 -12.73 -7.03
C THR A 70 -10.97 -11.33 -6.97
N GLU A 71 -11.16 -10.75 -5.78
CA GLU A 71 -11.80 -9.44 -5.59
C GLU A 71 -10.87 -8.35 -5.02
N GLY A 72 -9.56 -8.59 -5.01
CA GLY A 72 -8.58 -7.71 -4.36
C GLY A 72 -7.35 -7.38 -5.19
N VAL A 73 -6.62 -6.34 -4.75
CA VAL A 73 -5.29 -6.01 -5.29
C VAL A 73 -4.25 -6.49 -4.29
N ALA A 74 -3.35 -7.38 -4.74
CA ALA A 74 -2.23 -7.82 -3.94
C ALA A 74 -1.23 -6.67 -3.74
N VAL A 75 -0.84 -6.45 -2.48
CA VAL A 75 0.07 -5.39 -2.10
C VAL A 75 1.12 -5.94 -1.14
N ARG A 76 2.24 -5.21 -1.04
CA ARG A 76 3.18 -5.35 0.07
C ARG A 76 3.02 -4.15 0.99
N VAL A 77 2.89 -4.39 2.29
CA VAL A 77 2.76 -3.36 3.31
C VAL A 77 4.10 -3.21 4.05
N ILE A 78 4.53 -1.98 4.21
CA ILE A 78 5.74 -1.55 4.89
C ILE A 78 5.30 -0.65 6.03
N GLU A 79 5.52 -1.11 7.26
CA GLU A 79 5.24 -0.34 8.46
C GLU A 79 6.46 0.52 8.82
N ALA A 80 6.21 1.79 9.12
CA ALA A 80 7.27 2.73 9.47
C ALA A 80 6.89 3.56 10.70
N ARG A 81 7.87 3.77 11.59
CA ARG A 81 7.80 4.83 12.59
C ARG A 81 8.45 6.08 12.01
N VAL A 82 7.73 7.19 12.06
CA VAL A 82 8.19 8.46 11.52
C VAL A 82 8.20 9.53 12.60
N THR A 83 9.15 10.46 12.52
CA THR A 83 9.14 11.67 13.33
C THR A 83 9.07 12.86 12.37
N ALA A 84 7.95 13.59 12.43
CA ALA A 84 7.79 14.83 11.68
C ALA A 84 8.32 15.98 12.54
N ARG A 85 9.19 16.81 11.96
CA ARG A 85 9.68 18.05 12.58
C ARG A 85 9.14 19.25 11.82
N SER A 86 8.51 20.18 12.53
CA SER A 86 8.05 21.46 11.98
C SER A 86 9.18 22.49 11.97
N ALA A 87 9.00 23.53 11.15
CA ALA A 87 9.96 24.62 11.02
C ALA A 87 10.22 25.37 12.36
N ASP A 88 9.26 25.36 13.28
CA ASP A 88 9.40 25.90 14.65
C ASP A 88 10.17 24.97 15.61
N GLY A 89 10.77 23.88 15.10
CA GLY A 89 11.59 22.94 15.86
C GLY A 89 10.81 21.87 16.63
N LYS A 90 9.47 21.94 16.69
CA LYS A 90 8.66 20.92 17.36
C LYS A 90 8.70 19.62 16.58
N SER A 91 8.69 18.50 17.30
CA SER A 91 8.69 17.16 16.71
C SER A 91 7.46 16.37 17.17
N LYS A 92 6.90 15.57 16.27
CA LYS A 92 5.80 14.64 16.54
C LYS A 92 6.13 13.28 15.99
N ASN A 93 5.99 12.25 16.81
CA ASN A 93 6.11 10.86 16.38
C ASN A 93 4.80 10.39 15.76
N GLY A 94 4.89 9.48 14.81
CA GLY A 94 3.77 8.86 14.14
C GLY A 94 4.12 7.48 13.62
N HIS A 95 3.09 6.75 13.25
CA HIS A 95 3.19 5.46 12.59
C HIS A 95 2.50 5.58 11.24
N LEU A 96 3.14 5.05 10.20
CA LEU A 96 2.62 5.02 8.85
C LEU A 96 2.69 3.60 8.33
N ASP A 97 1.58 3.15 7.77
CA ASP A 97 1.53 1.92 6.99
C ASP A 97 1.52 2.31 5.52
N ASN A 98 2.57 1.96 4.78
CA ASN A 98 2.64 2.21 3.35
C ASN A 98 2.37 0.92 2.59
N CYS A 99 1.56 0.95 1.55
CA CYS A 99 1.36 -0.17 0.65
C CYS A 99 1.96 0.11 -0.73
N THR A 100 2.52 -0.92 -1.34
CA THR A 100 3.01 -0.90 -2.72
C THR A 100 2.37 -2.04 -3.51
N GLY A 101 2.04 -1.78 -4.78
CA GLY A 101 1.51 -2.82 -5.67
C GLY A 101 2.57 -3.87 -5.96
N LEU A 102 2.21 -5.14 -5.83
CA LEU A 102 3.09 -6.22 -6.28
C LEU A 102 3.12 -6.20 -7.80
N ARG A 103 4.31 -5.99 -8.39
CA ARG A 103 4.49 -6.27 -9.81
C ARG A 103 4.48 -7.78 -9.98
N ASN A 104 3.80 -8.27 -11.01
CA ASN A 104 3.84 -9.66 -11.42
C ASN A 104 5.28 -10.02 -11.84
N SER A 105 6.12 -10.30 -10.86
CA SER A 105 7.34 -11.07 -11.03
C SER A 105 6.91 -12.54 -11.14
N PRO A 106 7.28 -13.27 -12.22
CA PRO A 106 6.86 -14.65 -12.41
C PRO A 106 7.33 -15.59 -11.28
N GLU A 107 8.26 -15.16 -10.42
CA GLU A 107 8.74 -15.91 -9.27
C GLU A 107 7.86 -15.83 -8.00
N ARG A 108 6.69 -15.18 -8.03
CA ARG A 108 5.80 -15.07 -6.85
C ARG A 108 4.32 -15.12 -7.20
N ALA A 109 3.87 -16.25 -7.74
CA ALA A 109 2.52 -16.72 -7.43
C ALA A 109 2.62 -17.39 -6.05
N PHE A 110 1.70 -17.02 -5.15
CA PHE A 110 1.63 -17.46 -3.75
C PHE A 110 2.06 -18.92 -3.51
#